data_AF-A0A4Q5R453-F1
#
_entry.id   AF-A0A4Q5R453-F1
#
_cell.length_a   1.000
_cell.length_b   1.000
_cell.length_c   1.000
_cell.angle_alpha   90.00
_cell.angle_beta   90.00
_cell.angle_gamma   90.00
#
_symmetry.space_group_name_H-M   'P 1'
#
loop_
_entity.id
_entity.type
_entity.pdbx_description
1 polymer ?
#
loop_
_entity_poly.entity_id
_entity_poly.type
_entity_poly.pdbx_seq_one_letter_code
_entity_poly.pdbx_strand_id
1 'polypeptide(L)'
;MTITGNQLLRNAGFGIDFITGINAGNTIRNNVFSGNGTGGTDQSSGIGLRGAGSNRNTISNNTFTNNNGGGIIAKTGTTGNIFSQNSFSGNGTTSAAGLGLAIDLTSAATTTNNGDGVTLNDAGDTDGYDTTKNPATTTGGNALLNFPVLQTAVLAGGVLTLKGYARPNVVVELYLAAPDPTYFGEGQTYLTSFTQAAAAGTTGNVVTDAATTYSGTQPDNLNQGTDTTTPFTFTYTPTAAQLTQLQATTGQLTATATLTTADAVGNFGTSEFSGLVRVLQNPVPDNATNATVAPNTASPVALSPSLSATASGYASDVTTTTANTIGSYTVGPATNGTLYYNGAAVTAATIVTDATQLTFLPAAGFTGNATFPYTATDANGQASTRNKTGSTTAAGAATYTIPVAAPLPVVLVRFEAVPSLATAVLTWQTASEVNNQYFAIERSPDGAAFKAIGQVAGHNSVATAQQYRFVDAGAGSLGQPLVYYRLRQVNYDGTSSYSPVQVVRFAADGPTPATFTIAPNPVEGTLHAQLPTAGAHCLVYNLMGQLLQRAYTATQQVAIALPNLPAGTYVLVVQPEQGTPLQQRFSKQ
;
A
#
# COMPACT_ATOMS: atom_id res chain seq x y z
N MET A 1 33.81 12.13 -49.19
CA MET A 1 34.89 12.05 -48.16
C MET A 1 34.36 11.32 -46.94
N THR A 2 35.22 10.65 -46.16
CA THR A 2 34.85 10.04 -44.87
C THR A 2 35.60 10.70 -43.72
N ILE A 3 34.88 11.19 -42.72
CA ILE A 3 35.43 11.80 -41.49
C ILE A 3 35.00 10.93 -40.31
N THR A 4 35.97 10.30 -39.63
CA THR A 4 35.67 9.37 -38.54
C THR A 4 36.71 9.36 -37.43
N GLY A 5 36.26 9.14 -36.19
CA GLY A 5 37.14 8.97 -35.03
C GLY A 5 37.76 10.27 -34.49
N ASN A 6 37.19 11.44 -34.81
CA ASN A 6 37.75 12.73 -34.42
C ASN A 6 37.05 13.33 -33.20
N GLN A 7 37.74 14.22 -32.50
CA GLN A 7 37.20 15.07 -31.45
C GLN A 7 37.30 16.53 -31.89
N LEU A 8 36.16 17.19 -32.04
CA LEU A 8 36.04 18.58 -32.44
C LEU A 8 35.44 19.35 -31.26
N LEU A 9 36.32 19.92 -30.45
CA LEU A 9 35.98 20.42 -29.12
C LEU A 9 36.24 21.92 -29.04
N ARG A 10 35.28 22.66 -28.49
CA ARG A 10 35.42 24.08 -28.11
C ARG A 10 35.89 24.98 -29.24
N ASN A 11 35.48 24.69 -30.48
CA ASN A 11 35.72 25.58 -31.60
C ASN A 11 34.95 26.90 -31.41
N ALA A 12 35.53 28.00 -31.86
CA ALA A 12 34.87 29.31 -31.85
C ALA A 12 33.66 29.35 -32.80
N GLY A 13 33.76 28.67 -33.94
CA GLY A 13 32.67 28.45 -34.90
C GLY A 13 32.21 26.99 -34.91
N PHE A 14 31.78 26.50 -36.08
CA PHE A 14 31.39 25.10 -36.26
C PHE A 14 32.56 24.13 -36.01
N GLY A 15 32.24 22.89 -35.65
CA GLY A 15 33.21 21.79 -35.70
C GLY A 15 33.55 21.42 -37.15
N ILE A 16 32.52 21.16 -37.98
CA ILE A 16 32.66 20.99 -39.43
C ILE A 16 31.70 21.94 -40.14
N ASP A 17 32.19 22.62 -41.17
CA ASP A 17 31.42 23.60 -41.93
C ASP A 17 31.50 23.34 -43.43
N PHE A 18 30.39 22.90 -44.03
CA PHE A 18 30.25 22.82 -45.48
C PHE A 18 29.68 24.13 -46.03
N ILE A 19 30.55 25.12 -46.17
CA ILE A 19 30.18 26.49 -46.53
C ILE A 19 30.04 26.73 -48.04
N THR A 20 30.97 26.25 -48.85
CA THR A 20 31.02 26.51 -50.30
C THR A 20 31.38 25.25 -51.09
N GLY A 21 31.03 25.22 -52.37
CA GLY A 21 31.32 24.11 -53.28
C GLY A 21 30.37 22.92 -53.16
N ILE A 22 30.70 21.83 -53.86
CA ILE A 22 29.93 20.58 -53.89
C ILE A 22 30.42 19.67 -52.75
N ASN A 23 29.75 19.75 -51.60
CA ASN A 23 30.01 18.88 -50.45
C ASN A 23 28.99 17.74 -50.41
N ALA A 24 29.00 16.90 -51.45
CA ALA A 24 28.01 15.85 -51.62
C ALA A 24 28.54 14.43 -51.34
N GLY A 25 27.69 13.56 -50.79
CA GLY A 25 28.02 12.14 -50.62
C GLY A 25 29.10 11.87 -49.55
N ASN A 26 29.26 12.78 -48.58
CA ASN A 26 30.24 12.57 -47.50
C ASN A 26 29.67 11.70 -46.38
N THR A 27 30.56 11.01 -45.67
CA THR A 27 30.21 10.21 -44.49
C THR A 27 30.93 10.78 -43.26
N ILE A 28 30.18 11.24 -42.27
CA ILE A 28 30.71 11.76 -41.01
C ILE A 28 30.21 10.82 -39.91
N ARG A 29 31.09 10.04 -39.30
CA ARG A 29 30.68 9.06 -38.29
C ARG A 29 31.64 8.84 -37.16
N ASN A 30 31.16 8.42 -35.99
CA ASN A 30 32.00 8.11 -34.84
C ASN A 30 32.92 9.28 -34.44
N ASN A 31 32.44 10.51 -34.54
CA ASN A 31 33.15 11.70 -34.07
C ASN A 31 32.44 12.30 -32.84
N VAL A 32 33.16 13.14 -32.10
CA VAL A 32 32.63 13.90 -30.97
C VAL A 32 32.68 15.39 -31.29
N PHE A 33 31.54 16.07 -31.19
CA PHE A 33 31.37 17.51 -31.35
C PHE A 33 30.90 18.08 -30.02
N SER A 34 31.77 18.78 -29.28
CA SER A 34 31.42 19.27 -27.96
C SER A 34 31.85 20.70 -27.68
N GLY A 35 30.95 21.53 -27.15
CA GLY A 35 31.28 22.90 -26.75
C GLY A 35 31.60 23.83 -27.92
N ASN A 36 31.27 23.48 -29.16
CA ASN A 36 31.57 24.31 -30.33
C ASN A 36 30.65 25.53 -30.41
N GLY A 37 31.06 26.53 -31.18
CA GLY A 37 30.24 27.68 -31.49
C GLY A 37 30.23 28.81 -30.46
N THR A 38 31.22 28.86 -29.57
CA THR A 38 31.28 29.82 -28.44
C THR A 38 31.86 31.19 -28.79
N GLY A 39 32.45 31.34 -29.99
CA GLY A 39 33.21 32.54 -30.38
C GLY A 39 32.41 33.59 -31.16
N GLY A 40 31.12 33.39 -31.41
CA GLY A 40 30.28 34.34 -32.14
C GLY A 40 28.79 33.98 -32.11
N THR A 41 27.95 34.88 -32.61
CA THR A 41 26.48 34.76 -32.58
C THR A 41 25.90 34.16 -33.86
N ASP A 42 26.67 33.52 -34.75
CA ASP A 42 26.13 33.05 -36.05
C ASP A 42 26.83 31.80 -36.63
N GLN A 43 27.63 31.09 -35.84
CA GLN A 43 28.34 29.87 -36.26
C GLN A 43 28.39 28.89 -35.09
N SER A 44 27.22 28.56 -34.55
CA SER A 44 27.12 28.07 -33.18
C SER A 44 27.04 26.54 -33.04
N SER A 45 26.92 25.80 -34.14
CA SER A 45 26.57 24.37 -34.12
C SER A 45 27.75 23.40 -34.24
N GLY A 46 27.53 22.11 -33.97
CA GLY A 46 28.53 21.07 -34.19
C GLY A 46 28.90 20.91 -35.67
N ILE A 47 27.90 20.77 -36.54
CA ILE A 47 28.06 20.69 -38.00
C ILE A 47 27.13 21.68 -38.70
N GLY A 48 27.63 22.39 -39.70
CA GLY A 48 26.83 23.22 -40.61
C GLY A 48 26.84 22.69 -42.04
N LEU A 49 25.67 22.33 -42.58
CA LEU A 49 25.46 22.10 -44.01
C LEU A 49 24.91 23.38 -44.62
N ARG A 50 25.76 24.24 -45.18
CA ARG A 50 25.39 25.63 -45.51
C ARG A 50 25.42 25.96 -46.99
N GLY A 51 26.29 25.30 -47.77
CA GLY A 51 26.32 25.47 -49.22
C GLY A 51 25.26 24.60 -49.90
N ALA A 52 24.59 25.11 -50.94
CA ALA A 52 23.58 24.38 -51.73
C ALA A 52 24.08 23.06 -52.38
N GLY A 53 25.40 22.86 -52.43
CA GLY A 53 26.03 21.61 -52.85
C GLY A 53 26.17 20.56 -51.75
N SER A 54 25.72 20.84 -50.52
CA SER A 54 25.90 19.98 -49.34
C SER A 54 24.83 18.90 -49.27
N ASN A 55 24.81 18.00 -50.26
CA ASN A 55 23.71 17.08 -50.51
C ASN A 55 24.10 15.61 -50.27
N ARG A 56 23.14 14.75 -49.92
CA ARG A 56 23.38 13.31 -49.80
C ARG A 56 24.50 12.94 -48.81
N ASN A 57 24.74 13.76 -47.80
CA ASN A 57 25.70 13.44 -46.76
C ASN A 57 25.07 12.48 -45.74
N THR A 58 25.87 11.55 -45.21
CA THR A 58 25.47 10.66 -44.12
C THR A 58 26.22 11.08 -42.86
N ILE A 59 25.50 11.58 -41.87
CA ILE A 59 26.02 11.91 -40.55
C ILE A 59 25.46 10.88 -39.58
N SER A 60 26.29 10.00 -39.05
CA SER A 60 25.78 8.90 -38.23
C SER A 60 26.70 8.50 -37.08
N ASN A 61 26.15 8.03 -35.97
CA ASN A 61 26.95 7.55 -34.84
C ASN A 61 27.95 8.59 -34.29
N ASN A 62 27.63 9.89 -34.39
CA ASN A 62 28.42 10.94 -33.76
C ASN A 62 27.78 11.34 -32.43
N THR A 63 28.58 11.97 -31.57
CA THR A 63 28.14 12.53 -30.28
C THR A 63 28.21 14.05 -30.34
N PHE A 64 27.10 14.72 -30.08
CA PHE A 64 26.95 16.18 -30.08
C PHE A 64 26.54 16.63 -28.67
N THR A 65 27.43 17.32 -27.97
CA THR A 65 27.14 17.74 -26.59
C THR A 65 27.50 19.19 -26.32
N ASN A 66 26.58 19.93 -25.71
CA ASN A 66 26.82 21.31 -25.26
C ASN A 66 27.36 22.23 -26.36
N ASN A 67 27.01 22.01 -27.63
CA ASN A 67 27.30 23.00 -28.67
C ASN A 67 26.40 24.23 -28.43
N ASN A 68 26.91 25.44 -28.70
CA ASN A 68 26.21 26.68 -28.35
C ASN A 68 24.89 26.83 -29.12
N GLY A 69 24.87 26.41 -30.37
CA GLY A 69 23.69 26.21 -31.21
C GLY A 69 23.38 24.72 -31.34
N GLY A 70 22.68 24.33 -32.40
CA GLY A 70 22.30 22.94 -32.61
C GLY A 70 23.46 21.94 -32.74
N GLY A 71 23.14 20.65 -32.71
CA GLY A 71 24.12 19.63 -33.05
C GLY A 71 24.46 19.70 -34.55
N ILE A 72 23.42 19.72 -35.37
CA ILE A 72 23.49 19.82 -36.83
C ILE A 72 22.54 20.92 -37.30
N ILE A 73 23.03 21.81 -38.15
CA ILE A 73 22.20 22.74 -38.93
C ILE A 73 22.27 22.35 -40.40
N ALA A 74 21.12 22.28 -41.07
CA ALA A 74 21.05 22.11 -42.51
C ALA A 74 20.25 23.26 -43.15
N LYS A 75 20.94 24.09 -43.92
CA LYS A 75 20.32 25.24 -44.58
C LYS A 75 19.49 24.84 -45.78
N THR A 76 18.62 25.76 -46.17
CA THR A 76 17.90 25.74 -47.43
C THR A 76 18.80 25.44 -48.63
N GLY A 77 18.29 24.61 -49.54
CA GLY A 77 19.01 24.18 -50.73
C GLY A 77 19.90 22.96 -50.50
N THR A 78 19.97 22.45 -49.26
CA THR A 78 20.58 21.14 -48.98
C THR A 78 19.51 20.04 -48.99
N THR A 79 19.81 18.90 -49.62
CA THR A 79 18.84 17.79 -49.81
C THR A 79 19.51 16.42 -49.72
N GLY A 80 18.74 15.40 -49.31
CA GLY A 80 19.20 14.02 -49.22
C GLY A 80 20.11 13.71 -48.05
N ASN A 81 20.29 14.65 -47.12
CA ASN A 81 21.17 14.44 -45.97
C ASN A 81 20.50 13.49 -44.97
N ILE A 82 21.23 12.46 -44.56
CA ILE A 82 20.77 11.41 -43.66
C ILE A 82 21.47 11.59 -42.31
N PHE A 83 20.69 11.75 -41.26
CA PHE A 83 21.15 11.87 -39.88
C PHE A 83 20.66 10.65 -39.11
N SER A 84 21.57 9.74 -38.75
CA SER A 84 21.17 8.42 -38.23
C SER A 84 22.00 8.02 -37.01
N GLN A 85 21.34 7.61 -35.93
CA GLN A 85 21.97 7.11 -34.70
C GLN A 85 23.01 8.07 -34.11
N ASN A 86 22.81 9.39 -34.26
CA ASN A 86 23.63 10.37 -33.56
C ASN A 86 23.08 10.59 -32.14
N SER A 87 23.97 10.91 -31.22
CA SER A 87 23.65 11.17 -29.81
C SER A 87 23.73 12.67 -29.54
N PHE A 88 22.65 13.28 -29.04
CA PHE A 88 22.55 14.70 -28.75
C PHE A 88 22.22 14.95 -27.28
N SER A 89 22.92 15.88 -26.63
CA SER A 89 22.53 16.37 -25.30
C SER A 89 23.13 17.75 -24.97
N GLY A 90 22.30 18.68 -24.50
CA GLY A 90 22.66 20.02 -24.07
C GLY A 90 22.99 21.00 -25.21
N ASN A 91 22.69 20.69 -26.47
CA ASN A 91 22.96 21.62 -27.57
C ASN A 91 21.91 22.74 -27.60
N GLY A 92 22.26 23.93 -28.08
CA GLY A 92 21.32 25.03 -28.26
C GLY A 92 20.92 25.78 -26.98
N THR A 93 21.24 25.24 -25.80
CA THR A 93 20.80 25.72 -24.48
C THR A 93 21.41 27.05 -24.03
N THR A 94 22.53 27.48 -24.62
CA THR A 94 23.26 28.70 -24.24
C THR A 94 23.09 29.86 -25.23
N SER A 95 22.41 29.65 -26.35
CA SER A 95 22.15 30.71 -27.33
C SER A 95 21.07 31.68 -26.80
N ALA A 96 21.32 32.98 -26.91
CA ALA A 96 20.40 34.04 -26.44
C ALA A 96 19.02 34.04 -27.13
N ALA A 97 18.80 33.16 -28.11
CA ALA A 97 17.56 33.05 -28.86
C ALA A 97 16.67 31.87 -28.41
N GLY A 98 17.19 30.90 -27.64
CA GLY A 98 16.40 29.71 -27.24
C GLY A 98 15.88 28.87 -28.41
N LEU A 99 16.55 28.97 -29.58
CA LEU A 99 16.13 28.34 -30.84
C LEU A 99 16.87 27.03 -31.15
N GLY A 100 17.89 26.65 -30.39
CA GLY A 100 18.79 25.58 -30.81
C GLY A 100 18.21 24.18 -30.59
N LEU A 101 17.89 23.50 -31.68
CA LEU A 101 17.51 22.08 -31.71
C LEU A 101 18.72 21.16 -31.90
N ALA A 102 18.59 19.87 -31.58
CA ALA A 102 19.62 18.89 -31.92
C ALA A 102 19.90 18.83 -33.44
N ILE A 103 18.84 18.82 -34.24
CA ILE A 103 18.85 18.91 -35.69
C ILE A 103 17.91 20.05 -36.04
N ASP A 104 18.44 21.05 -36.74
CA ASP A 104 17.70 22.25 -37.12
C ASP A 104 17.76 22.42 -38.64
N LEU A 105 16.59 22.30 -39.27
CA LEU A 105 16.42 22.35 -40.72
C LEU A 105 15.87 23.71 -41.10
N THR A 106 16.72 24.57 -41.68
CA THR A 106 16.35 25.98 -41.81
C THR A 106 15.62 26.32 -43.10
N SER A 107 14.61 27.18 -43.00
CA SER A 107 13.84 27.73 -44.12
C SER A 107 14.57 28.84 -44.87
N ALA A 108 14.11 29.15 -46.10
CA ALA A 108 14.74 30.15 -46.96
C ALA A 108 14.73 31.58 -46.38
N ALA A 109 13.81 31.85 -45.45
CA ALA A 109 13.74 33.12 -44.72
C ALA A 109 14.90 33.34 -43.73
N THR A 110 15.60 32.26 -43.34
CA THR A 110 16.65 32.34 -42.32
C THR A 110 17.96 32.89 -42.86
N THR A 111 18.34 34.08 -42.38
CA THR A 111 19.61 34.69 -42.75
C THR A 111 20.76 34.28 -41.82
N THR A 112 20.46 33.74 -40.63
CA THR A 112 21.44 33.31 -39.61
C THR A 112 21.86 31.85 -39.82
N ASN A 113 23.01 31.42 -39.28
CA ASN A 113 23.47 30.02 -39.22
C ASN A 113 23.34 29.43 -37.80
N ASN A 114 22.33 29.87 -37.04
CA ASN A 114 22.01 29.33 -35.72
C ASN A 114 20.70 28.54 -35.68
N GLY A 115 19.99 28.42 -36.80
CA GLY A 115 18.69 27.78 -36.86
C GLY A 115 17.51 28.76 -36.82
N ASP A 116 16.33 28.28 -37.20
CA ASP A 116 15.02 28.95 -36.99
C ASP A 116 14.18 28.29 -35.88
N GLY A 117 14.69 27.24 -35.24
CA GLY A 117 13.91 26.47 -34.29
C GLY A 117 12.93 25.53 -34.97
N VAL A 118 11.93 25.07 -34.23
CA VAL A 118 11.07 23.95 -34.64
C VAL A 118 10.22 24.30 -35.85
N THR A 119 10.32 23.49 -36.90
CA THR A 119 9.37 23.50 -38.01
C THR A 119 8.22 22.54 -37.72
N LEU A 120 7.03 23.07 -37.40
CA LEU A 120 5.86 22.26 -37.11
C LEU A 120 5.36 21.48 -38.34
N ASN A 121 4.78 20.30 -38.11
CA ASN A 121 4.23 19.52 -39.19
C ASN A 121 3.00 20.17 -39.84
N ASP A 122 2.81 19.97 -41.14
CA ASP A 122 1.68 20.48 -41.91
C ASP A 122 1.09 19.47 -42.91
N ALA A 123 -0.09 19.79 -43.46
CA ALA A 123 -0.88 18.86 -44.26
C ALA A 123 -0.37 18.69 -45.70
N GLY A 124 -0.23 17.43 -46.12
CA GLY A 124 -0.01 17.04 -47.52
C GLY A 124 1.46 16.95 -47.93
N ASP A 125 2.39 17.24 -47.02
CA ASP A 125 3.84 17.38 -47.28
C ASP A 125 4.18 18.31 -48.48
N THR A 126 3.17 18.99 -49.02
CA THR A 126 3.22 20.19 -49.84
C THR A 126 3.24 21.35 -48.86
N ASP A 127 4.26 21.36 -48.00
CA ASP A 127 4.61 22.41 -47.04
C ASP A 127 3.79 23.71 -47.15
N GLY A 128 2.64 23.68 -46.49
CA GLY A 128 1.61 24.71 -46.41
C GLY A 128 1.63 25.43 -45.06
N TYR A 129 2.80 25.93 -44.66
CA TYR A 129 3.12 27.16 -43.94
C TYR A 129 2.10 27.77 -42.91
N ASP A 130 2.53 27.91 -41.64
CA ASP A 130 1.92 28.85 -40.67
C ASP A 130 2.31 30.30 -40.98
N THR A 131 1.41 30.99 -41.69
CA THR A 131 1.57 32.40 -42.10
C THR A 131 1.79 33.43 -40.99
N THR A 132 1.62 33.06 -39.72
CA THR A 132 1.69 34.00 -38.60
C THR A 132 3.07 34.14 -37.98
N LYS A 133 4.05 33.26 -38.30
CA LYS A 133 5.35 33.21 -37.61
C LYS A 133 6.64 33.27 -38.45
N ASN A 134 6.67 32.96 -39.76
CA ASN A 134 7.92 33.06 -40.55
C ASN A 134 7.73 33.12 -42.10
N PRO A 135 7.69 34.29 -42.76
CA PRO A 135 7.30 34.37 -44.17
C PRO A 135 8.40 33.91 -45.14
N ALA A 136 8.43 32.64 -45.59
CA ALA A 136 9.05 32.26 -46.88
C ALA A 136 8.75 30.83 -47.38
N THR A 137 8.93 30.71 -48.70
CA THR A 137 8.92 29.56 -49.62
C THR A 137 9.30 28.17 -49.05
N THR A 138 8.65 27.17 -49.64
CA THR A 138 8.68 25.70 -49.50
C THR A 138 10.04 24.99 -49.69
N THR A 139 11.13 25.61 -49.26
CA THR A 139 12.47 25.07 -49.43
C THR A 139 13.28 25.32 -48.17
N GLY A 140 13.63 24.24 -47.48
CA GLY A 140 14.56 24.20 -46.36
C GLY A 140 15.49 22.99 -46.48
N GLY A 141 16.28 22.68 -45.45
CA GLY A 141 17.03 21.42 -45.40
C GLY A 141 16.08 20.23 -45.55
N ASN A 142 16.29 19.35 -46.54
CA ASN A 142 15.39 18.21 -46.82
C ASN A 142 13.91 18.62 -46.97
N ALA A 143 13.64 19.80 -47.55
CA ALA A 143 12.27 20.32 -47.72
C ALA A 143 11.42 20.29 -46.43
N LEU A 144 12.07 20.43 -45.26
CA LEU A 144 11.41 20.48 -43.96
C LEU A 144 10.50 19.26 -43.69
N LEU A 145 11.00 18.07 -44.05
CA LEU A 145 10.29 16.80 -43.85
C LEU A 145 9.66 16.69 -42.45
N ASN A 146 8.34 16.46 -42.42
CA ASN A 146 7.56 16.23 -41.21
C ASN A 146 8.21 15.16 -40.32
N PHE A 147 8.37 15.48 -39.03
CA PHE A 147 8.85 14.54 -38.02
C PHE A 147 7.71 13.61 -37.56
N PRO A 148 8.02 12.43 -36.97
CA PRO A 148 6.99 11.57 -36.37
C PRO A 148 6.29 12.28 -35.21
N VAL A 149 4.99 12.05 -35.00
CA VAL A 149 4.29 12.53 -33.79
C VAL A 149 4.08 11.36 -32.84
N LEU A 150 4.71 11.40 -31.68
CA LEU A 150 4.56 10.37 -30.65
C LEU A 150 3.42 10.75 -29.69
N GLN A 151 2.38 9.92 -29.62
CA GLN A 151 1.20 10.21 -28.79
C GLN A 151 1.20 9.47 -27.46
N THR A 152 1.58 8.20 -27.45
CA THR A 152 1.63 7.44 -26.19
C THR A 152 2.79 6.48 -26.22
N ALA A 153 3.54 6.40 -25.13
CA ALA A 153 4.56 5.39 -24.91
C ALA A 153 4.23 4.64 -23.63
N VAL A 154 3.97 3.33 -23.71
CA VAL A 154 3.59 2.50 -22.56
C VAL A 154 4.56 1.34 -22.43
N LEU A 155 5.24 1.25 -21.30
CA LEU A 155 6.13 0.14 -20.96
C LEU A 155 5.43 -0.82 -20.00
N ALA A 156 5.07 -2.00 -20.51
CA ALA A 156 4.34 -3.03 -19.77
C ALA A 156 4.97 -4.40 -20.03
N GLY A 157 5.22 -5.18 -18.97
CA GLY A 157 5.79 -6.53 -19.12
C GLY A 157 7.16 -6.58 -19.82
N GLY A 158 7.91 -5.47 -19.83
CA GLY A 158 9.17 -5.37 -20.57
C GLY A 158 9.03 -5.06 -22.06
N VAL A 159 7.80 -4.81 -22.54
CA VAL A 159 7.51 -4.40 -23.92
C VAL A 159 7.08 -2.94 -23.92
N LEU A 160 7.75 -2.13 -24.72
CA LEU A 160 7.37 -0.76 -25.03
C LEU A 160 6.37 -0.77 -26.19
N THR A 161 5.19 -0.20 -25.98
CA THR A 161 4.19 0.05 -27.01
C THR A 161 4.10 1.54 -27.27
N LEU A 162 4.41 1.96 -28.49
CA LEU A 162 4.38 3.33 -28.96
C LEU A 162 3.21 3.50 -29.91
N LYS A 163 2.41 4.56 -29.74
CA LYS A 163 1.40 4.98 -30.72
C LYS A 163 1.70 6.39 -31.19
N GLY A 164 1.48 6.64 -32.47
CA GLY A 164 1.79 7.93 -33.06
C GLY A 164 1.40 8.02 -34.52
N TYR A 165 1.93 9.03 -35.18
CA TYR A 165 1.79 9.28 -36.61
C TYR A 165 3.16 9.40 -37.24
N ALA A 166 3.30 8.83 -38.43
CA ALA A 166 4.49 9.04 -39.25
C ALA A 166 4.10 8.97 -40.72
N ARG A 167 4.84 9.69 -41.54
CA ARG A 167 4.72 9.64 -42.99
C ARG A 167 4.96 8.21 -43.50
N PRO A 168 4.19 7.73 -44.48
CA PRO A 168 4.50 6.50 -45.23
C PRO A 168 5.95 6.41 -45.71
N ASN A 169 6.50 5.20 -45.68
CA ASN A 169 7.82 4.82 -46.23
C ASN A 169 9.04 5.48 -45.57
N VAL A 170 8.86 6.17 -44.43
CA VAL A 170 10.00 6.68 -43.66
C VAL A 170 10.53 5.62 -42.69
N VAL A 171 11.83 5.67 -42.43
CA VAL A 171 12.44 5.00 -41.28
C VAL A 171 12.31 5.92 -40.09
N VAL A 172 11.57 5.49 -39.07
CA VAL A 172 11.46 6.16 -37.79
C VAL A 172 12.58 5.66 -36.89
N GLU A 173 13.49 6.53 -36.47
CA GLU A 173 14.49 6.20 -35.45
C GLU A 173 14.03 6.71 -34.09
N LEU A 174 13.94 5.83 -33.10
CA LEU A 174 13.45 6.11 -31.75
C LEU A 174 14.62 6.28 -30.78
N TYR A 175 14.55 7.31 -29.94
CA TYR A 175 15.59 7.67 -28.98
C TYR A 175 15.01 7.86 -27.59
N LEU A 176 15.81 7.54 -26.57
CA LEU A 176 15.66 8.16 -25.26
C LEU A 176 16.10 9.62 -25.39
N ALA A 177 15.23 10.53 -24.99
CA ALA A 177 15.48 11.96 -25.09
C ALA A 177 16.38 12.47 -23.96
N ALA A 178 17.23 13.45 -24.27
CA ALA A 178 17.80 14.35 -23.27
C ALA A 178 16.79 15.47 -22.94
N PRO A 179 16.83 16.01 -21.71
CA PRO A 179 16.03 17.17 -21.34
C PRO A 179 16.39 18.38 -22.21
N ASP A 180 15.38 19.06 -22.75
CA ASP A 180 15.53 20.26 -23.57
C ASP A 180 14.39 21.28 -23.27
N PRO A 181 14.66 22.59 -23.18
CA PRO A 181 13.65 23.60 -22.87
C PRO A 181 12.56 23.80 -23.93
N THR A 182 12.80 23.42 -25.19
CA THR A 182 11.80 23.57 -26.28
C THR A 182 10.77 22.45 -26.25
N TYR A 183 11.06 21.34 -25.54
CA TYR A 183 10.29 20.10 -25.54
C TYR A 183 10.20 19.40 -26.91
N PHE A 184 10.98 19.86 -27.89
CA PHE A 184 11.32 19.13 -29.11
C PHE A 184 12.68 18.47 -28.89
N GLY A 185 12.70 17.15 -28.97
CA GLY A 185 13.69 16.36 -28.25
C GLY A 185 15.09 16.43 -28.81
N GLU A 186 16.08 16.26 -27.93
CA GLU A 186 17.41 15.84 -28.34
C GLU A 186 17.54 14.32 -28.16
N GLY A 187 17.71 13.57 -29.24
CA GLY A 187 17.90 12.12 -29.14
C GLY A 187 19.24 11.76 -28.52
N GLN A 188 19.28 11.45 -27.23
CA GLN A 188 20.52 11.14 -26.51
C GLN A 188 20.98 9.71 -26.75
N THR A 189 20.06 8.73 -26.61
CA THR A 189 20.40 7.31 -26.74
C THR A 189 19.51 6.67 -27.77
N TYR A 190 20.08 6.20 -28.89
CA TYR A 190 19.35 5.43 -29.88
C TYR A 190 18.81 4.13 -29.27
N LEU A 191 17.53 3.85 -29.49
CA LEU A 191 16.87 2.66 -29.00
C LEU A 191 16.72 1.62 -30.11
N THR A 192 16.02 2.01 -31.17
CA THR A 192 15.63 1.13 -32.27
C THR A 192 15.10 1.96 -33.45
N SER A 193 14.76 1.29 -34.55
CA SER A 193 14.07 1.91 -35.68
C SER A 193 13.05 0.96 -36.29
N PHE A 194 12.08 1.53 -36.98
CA PHE A 194 11.10 0.79 -37.78
C PHE A 194 10.75 1.56 -39.05
N THR A 195 10.30 0.86 -40.08
CA THR A 195 9.79 1.50 -41.30
C THR A 195 8.28 1.66 -41.19
N GLN A 196 7.79 2.87 -41.39
CA GLN A 196 6.36 3.13 -41.47
C GLN A 196 5.82 2.62 -42.81
N ALA A 197 4.87 1.69 -42.77
CA ALA A 197 4.26 1.14 -43.98
C ALA A 197 3.35 2.18 -44.66
N ALA A 198 3.24 2.09 -45.99
CA ALA A 198 2.37 2.98 -46.77
C ALA A 198 0.90 2.58 -46.77
N ALA A 199 0.59 1.31 -46.49
CA ALA A 199 -0.75 0.79 -46.49
C ALA A 199 -1.13 0.29 -45.09
N ALA A 200 -2.42 0.35 -44.78
CA ALA A 200 -2.94 -0.21 -43.55
C ALA A 200 -2.68 -1.73 -43.49
N GLY A 201 -2.30 -2.22 -42.31
CA GLY A 201 -1.94 -3.61 -42.09
C GLY A 201 -0.83 -3.75 -41.05
N THR A 202 -0.35 -4.97 -40.87
CA THR A 202 0.71 -5.28 -39.91
C THR A 202 1.97 -5.70 -40.65
N THR A 203 3.08 -4.99 -40.40
CA THR A 203 4.41 -5.33 -40.92
C THR A 203 5.38 -5.48 -39.77
N GLY A 204 5.82 -6.72 -39.49
CA GLY A 204 6.65 -7.01 -38.32
C GLY A 204 5.97 -6.59 -37.03
N ASN A 205 6.61 -5.68 -36.29
CA ASN A 205 6.11 -5.15 -35.01
C ASN A 205 5.35 -3.83 -35.15
N VAL A 206 5.01 -3.42 -36.38
CA VAL A 206 4.29 -2.18 -36.67
C VAL A 206 2.91 -2.54 -37.19
N VAL A 207 1.88 -2.00 -36.55
CA VAL A 207 0.52 -1.96 -37.06
C VAL A 207 0.29 -0.56 -37.60
N THR A 208 -0.04 -0.44 -38.87
CA THR A 208 -0.40 0.81 -39.54
C THR A 208 -1.91 0.80 -39.78
N ASP A 209 -2.61 1.84 -39.35
CA ASP A 209 -4.04 1.99 -39.67
C ASP A 209 -4.25 2.93 -40.86
N ALA A 210 -5.50 3.06 -41.30
CA ALA A 210 -5.87 4.00 -42.34
C ALA A 210 -5.50 5.44 -41.93
N ALA A 211 -5.10 6.25 -42.92
CA ALA A 211 -4.69 7.62 -42.65
C ALA A 211 -5.79 8.43 -41.95
N THR A 212 -5.39 9.16 -40.92
CA THR A 212 -6.26 10.06 -40.16
C THR A 212 -5.54 11.39 -39.92
N THR A 213 -6.30 12.42 -39.58
CA THR A 213 -5.74 13.73 -39.24
C THR A 213 -5.43 13.78 -37.75
N TYR A 214 -4.21 14.16 -37.39
CA TYR A 214 -3.93 14.69 -36.06
C TYR A 214 -3.90 16.20 -36.15
N SER A 215 -4.42 16.88 -35.12
CA SER A 215 -4.41 18.33 -35.06
C SER A 215 -4.06 18.84 -33.67
N GLY A 216 -3.32 19.94 -33.63
CA GLY A 216 -3.08 20.73 -32.43
C GLY A 216 -2.08 20.10 -31.46
N THR A 217 -2.27 20.43 -30.19
CA THR A 217 -1.37 20.00 -29.13
C THR A 217 -1.50 18.51 -28.83
N GLN A 218 -0.43 17.76 -29.05
CA GLN A 218 -0.36 16.31 -28.87
C GLN A 218 0.89 16.00 -28.05
N PRO A 219 0.82 14.96 -27.19
CA PRO A 219 0.40 15.03 -25.78
C PRO A 219 0.83 16.31 -25.05
N ASP A 220 0.21 16.60 -23.91
CA ASP A 220 0.77 17.55 -22.94
C ASP A 220 0.84 19.02 -23.37
N ASN A 221 -0.13 19.47 -24.17
CA ASN A 221 -0.21 20.84 -24.68
C ASN A 221 0.97 21.27 -25.59
N LEU A 222 1.80 20.34 -26.08
CA LEU A 222 2.86 20.63 -27.05
C LEU A 222 2.30 20.66 -28.47
N ASN A 223 2.34 21.82 -29.13
CA ASN A 223 1.88 21.95 -30.51
C ASN A 223 2.92 21.34 -31.46
N GLN A 224 2.58 20.22 -32.10
CA GLN A 224 3.44 19.53 -33.07
C GLN A 224 2.97 19.75 -34.52
N GLY A 225 2.01 20.64 -34.75
CA GLY A 225 1.44 20.90 -36.07
C GLY A 225 0.18 20.07 -36.37
N THR A 226 -0.13 19.88 -37.65
CA THR A 226 -1.33 19.18 -38.12
C THR A 226 -1.05 18.53 -39.46
N ASP A 227 -1.27 17.23 -39.59
CA ASP A 227 -1.13 16.52 -40.87
C ASP A 227 -2.14 15.38 -40.96
N THR A 228 -2.43 14.94 -42.19
CA THR A 228 -3.26 13.77 -42.49
C THR A 228 -2.37 12.66 -43.02
N THR A 229 -2.02 11.73 -42.13
CA THR A 229 -1.03 10.70 -42.41
C THR A 229 -1.36 9.39 -41.69
N THR A 230 -0.51 8.38 -41.86
CA THR A 230 -0.76 7.05 -41.31
C THR A 230 -0.43 7.00 -39.81
N PRO A 231 -1.41 6.70 -38.95
CA PRO A 231 -1.13 6.34 -37.57
C PRO A 231 -0.42 4.99 -37.49
N PHE A 232 0.34 4.78 -36.43
CA PHE A 232 1.03 3.54 -36.15
C PHE A 232 0.89 3.12 -34.69
N THR A 233 0.90 1.80 -34.46
CA THR A 233 1.24 1.18 -33.19
C THR A 233 2.50 0.36 -33.40
N PHE A 234 3.58 0.67 -32.67
CA PHE A 234 4.85 -0.03 -32.73
C PHE A 234 5.16 -0.70 -31.40
N THR A 235 5.54 -1.97 -31.41
CA THR A 235 5.98 -2.70 -30.22
C THR A 235 7.46 -3.04 -30.25
N TYR A 236 8.17 -2.77 -29.17
CA TYR A 236 9.60 -3.02 -29.04
C TYR A 236 9.92 -3.64 -27.69
N THR A 237 10.81 -4.64 -27.67
CA THR A 237 11.35 -5.22 -26.43
C THR A 237 12.73 -4.63 -26.17
N PRO A 238 12.89 -3.67 -25.23
CA PRO A 238 14.17 -3.06 -24.94
C PRO A 238 15.16 -4.06 -24.34
N THR A 239 16.45 -3.82 -24.56
CA THR A 239 17.52 -4.50 -23.82
C THR A 239 17.46 -4.17 -22.33
N ALA A 240 18.11 -4.96 -21.47
CA ALA A 240 18.11 -4.70 -20.02
C ALA A 240 18.65 -3.30 -19.66
N ALA A 241 19.65 -2.81 -20.38
CA ALA A 241 20.21 -1.47 -20.19
C ALA A 241 19.20 -0.37 -20.57
N GLN A 242 18.58 -0.49 -21.74
CA GLN A 242 17.55 0.45 -22.19
C GLN A 242 16.32 0.41 -21.27
N LEU A 243 15.92 -0.78 -20.81
CA LEU A 243 14.81 -0.93 -19.88
C LEU A 243 15.05 -0.15 -18.59
N THR A 244 16.27 -0.23 -18.04
CA THR A 244 16.65 0.53 -16.84
C THR A 244 16.51 2.04 -17.06
N GLN A 245 16.90 2.54 -18.24
CA GLN A 245 16.79 3.96 -18.58
C GLN A 245 15.34 4.40 -18.82
N LEU A 246 14.54 3.59 -19.53
CA LEU A 246 13.12 3.84 -19.76
C LEU A 246 12.31 3.80 -18.45
N GLN A 247 12.77 3.00 -17.49
CA GLN A 247 12.14 2.88 -16.18
C GLN A 247 12.50 4.01 -15.22
N ALA A 248 13.51 4.82 -15.54
CA ALA A 248 13.86 6.00 -14.75
C ALA A 248 12.69 6.99 -14.74
N THR A 249 12.60 7.80 -13.67
CA THR A 249 11.49 8.74 -13.47
C THR A 249 11.35 9.79 -14.59
N THR A 250 12.42 10.01 -15.37
CA THR A 250 12.47 10.95 -16.49
C THR A 250 12.40 10.27 -17.86
N GLY A 251 12.03 8.98 -17.95
CA GLY A 251 11.96 8.26 -19.22
C GLY A 251 11.09 8.99 -20.25
N GLN A 252 11.73 9.61 -21.24
CA GLN A 252 11.11 10.37 -22.32
C GLN A 252 11.66 9.87 -23.66
N LEU A 253 10.81 9.87 -24.67
CA LEU A 253 11.16 9.46 -26.02
C LEU A 253 11.00 10.60 -27.01
N THR A 254 11.84 10.59 -28.03
CA THR A 254 11.72 11.40 -29.24
C THR A 254 12.09 10.55 -30.44
N ALA A 255 11.76 10.99 -31.65
CA ALA A 255 12.08 10.28 -32.87
C ALA A 255 12.42 11.23 -34.02
N THR A 256 13.16 10.71 -35.00
CA THR A 256 13.31 11.33 -36.33
C THR A 256 12.65 10.45 -37.38
N ALA A 257 12.26 11.05 -38.51
CA ALA A 257 11.83 10.37 -39.71
C ALA A 257 12.90 10.53 -40.79
N THR A 258 13.29 9.43 -41.43
CA THR A 258 14.22 9.45 -42.55
C THR A 258 13.58 8.84 -43.79
N LEU A 259 13.50 9.63 -44.85
CA LEU A 259 13.12 9.16 -46.17
C LEU A 259 14.40 8.98 -47.00
N THR A 260 14.74 7.75 -47.38
CA THR A 260 16.02 7.43 -48.05
C THR A 260 15.97 7.59 -49.57
N THR A 261 14.78 7.66 -50.14
CA THR A 261 14.53 7.85 -51.57
C THR A 261 13.61 9.04 -51.78
N ALA A 262 13.91 9.87 -52.77
CA ALA A 262 13.07 11.00 -53.16
C ALA A 262 11.60 10.57 -53.33
N ASP A 263 10.69 11.32 -52.72
CA ASP A 263 9.26 11.22 -53.01
C ASP A 263 8.93 11.81 -54.39
N ALA A 264 7.64 11.85 -54.73
CA ALA A 264 7.16 12.32 -56.03
C ALA A 264 7.51 13.79 -56.33
N VAL A 265 7.82 14.60 -55.31
CA VAL A 265 8.21 16.01 -55.45
C VAL A 265 9.70 16.24 -55.20
N GLY A 266 10.47 15.18 -54.94
CA GLY A 266 11.93 15.23 -54.83
C GLY A 266 12.48 15.34 -53.41
N ASN A 267 11.63 15.21 -52.38
CA ASN A 267 12.02 15.36 -50.98
C ASN A 267 12.57 14.05 -50.44
N PHE A 268 13.71 14.09 -49.72
CA PHE A 268 14.33 12.94 -49.05
C PHE A 268 15.52 13.38 -48.18
N GLY A 269 15.73 12.69 -47.07
CA GLY A 269 16.64 13.06 -45.99
C GLY A 269 16.02 12.74 -44.63
N THR A 270 16.60 13.29 -43.56
CA THR A 270 16.09 13.17 -42.18
C THR A 270 15.38 14.44 -41.73
N SER A 271 14.29 14.29 -40.98
CA SER A 271 13.54 15.36 -40.32
C SER A 271 14.28 15.93 -39.10
N GLU A 272 13.73 16.99 -38.51
CA GLU A 272 14.04 17.35 -37.12
C GLU A 272 13.55 16.26 -36.15
N PHE A 273 13.85 16.43 -34.87
CA PHE A 273 13.30 15.56 -33.83
C PHE A 273 11.84 15.90 -33.53
N SER A 274 11.06 14.86 -33.22
CA SER A 274 9.70 15.00 -32.72
C SER A 274 9.64 15.68 -31.37
N GLY A 275 8.43 16.14 -31.02
CA GLY A 275 8.08 16.42 -29.65
C GLY A 275 8.33 15.22 -28.73
N LEU A 276 8.53 15.50 -27.45
CA LEU A 276 8.76 14.50 -26.42
C LEU A 276 7.46 13.76 -26.05
N VAL A 277 7.56 12.45 -25.81
CA VAL A 277 6.51 11.67 -25.14
C VAL A 277 7.06 11.00 -23.89
N ARG A 278 6.31 11.07 -22.78
CA ARG A 278 6.68 10.40 -21.55
C ARG A 278 6.41 8.89 -21.65
N VAL A 279 7.35 8.08 -21.15
CA VAL A 279 7.16 6.63 -21.03
C VAL A 279 6.30 6.35 -19.81
N LEU A 280 5.03 6.06 -20.04
CA LEU A 280 4.11 5.61 -19.01
C LEU A 280 4.41 4.16 -18.65
N GLN A 281 4.38 3.86 -17.37
CA GLN A 281 4.54 2.52 -16.85
C GLN A 281 3.27 2.13 -16.13
N ASN A 282 2.83 0.89 -16.33
CA ASN A 282 1.67 0.39 -15.61
C ASN A 282 1.99 0.34 -14.11
N PRO A 283 1.06 0.73 -13.23
CA PRO A 283 1.27 0.64 -11.81
C PRO A 283 1.52 -0.82 -11.40
N VAL A 284 2.33 -1.01 -10.37
CA VAL A 284 2.68 -2.34 -9.84
C VAL A 284 2.09 -2.48 -8.45
N PRO A 285 0.95 -3.20 -8.27
CA PRO A 285 0.38 -3.45 -6.96
C PRO A 285 1.29 -4.35 -6.11
N ASP A 286 1.34 -4.05 -4.82
CA ASP A 286 2.13 -4.79 -3.82
C ASP A 286 1.31 -5.95 -3.24
N ASN A 287 1.95 -7.09 -2.97
CA ASN A 287 1.31 -8.03 -2.06
C ASN A 287 1.32 -7.44 -0.65
N ALA A 288 0.23 -7.61 0.09
CA ALA A 288 0.12 -7.11 1.44
C ALA A 288 -0.52 -8.16 2.35
N THR A 289 -0.15 -8.10 3.63
CA THR A 289 -0.70 -8.96 4.67
C THR A 289 -1.26 -8.08 5.77
N ASN A 290 -2.55 -8.23 6.05
CA ASN A 290 -3.25 -7.55 7.14
C ASN A 290 -2.65 -7.93 8.50
N ALA A 291 -2.84 -7.04 9.47
CA ALA A 291 -2.79 -7.46 10.86
C ALA A 291 -3.78 -8.62 11.13
N THR A 292 -3.42 -9.54 12.02
CA THR A 292 -4.28 -10.69 12.32
C THR A 292 -5.64 -10.24 12.85
N VAL A 293 -6.70 -10.75 12.25
CA VAL A 293 -8.09 -10.48 12.64
C VAL A 293 -8.56 -11.58 13.60
N ALA A 294 -9.35 -11.22 14.60
CA ALA A 294 -9.98 -12.20 15.49
C ALA A 294 -11.02 -13.04 14.72
N PRO A 295 -11.21 -14.33 15.07
CA PRO A 295 -12.31 -15.11 14.52
C PRO A 295 -13.66 -14.56 15.03
N ASN A 296 -14.72 -14.73 14.24
CA ASN A 296 -16.11 -14.43 14.64
C ASN A 296 -16.35 -12.98 15.14
N THR A 297 -15.74 -11.98 14.49
CA THR A 297 -16.07 -10.58 14.80
C THR A 297 -17.55 -10.29 14.47
N ALA A 298 -18.24 -9.54 15.33
CA ALA A 298 -19.63 -9.15 15.08
C ALA A 298 -19.77 -8.08 13.99
N SER A 299 -18.67 -7.37 13.70
CA SER A 299 -18.59 -6.29 12.72
C SER A 299 -17.37 -6.45 11.80
N PRO A 300 -17.44 -5.96 10.55
CA PRO A 300 -16.27 -5.88 9.68
C PRO A 300 -15.13 -5.08 10.28
N VAL A 301 -13.89 -5.52 10.06
CA VAL A 301 -12.66 -4.90 10.56
C VAL A 301 -11.95 -4.15 9.43
N ALA A 302 -11.49 -2.94 9.68
CA ALA A 302 -10.73 -2.16 8.70
C ALA A 302 -9.40 -2.84 8.35
N LEU A 303 -9.03 -2.78 7.08
CA LEU A 303 -7.76 -3.33 6.61
C LEU A 303 -6.59 -2.42 6.98
N SER A 304 -5.51 -3.03 7.46
CA SER A 304 -4.26 -2.37 7.83
C SER A 304 -3.08 -3.33 7.66
N PRO A 305 -2.10 -3.02 6.79
CA PRO A 305 -1.98 -1.78 6.01
C PRO A 305 -3.05 -1.69 4.89
N SER A 306 -3.33 -0.48 4.41
CA SER A 306 -4.19 -0.28 3.22
C SER A 306 -3.56 -0.87 1.96
N LEU A 307 -4.33 -0.96 0.87
CA LEU A 307 -3.80 -1.36 -0.43
C LEU A 307 -2.71 -0.38 -0.89
N SER A 308 -1.67 -0.91 -1.55
CA SER A 308 -0.60 -0.09 -2.09
C SER A 308 -0.17 -0.57 -3.47
N ALA A 309 0.29 0.38 -4.27
CA ALA A 309 0.91 0.11 -5.56
C ALA A 309 1.97 1.18 -5.83
N THR A 310 3.00 0.79 -6.57
CA THR A 310 3.98 1.73 -7.10
C THR A 310 3.43 2.28 -8.41
N ALA A 311 3.02 3.56 -8.41
CA ALA A 311 2.90 4.33 -9.64
C ALA A 311 4.32 4.70 -10.10
N SER A 312 4.57 4.66 -11.41
CA SER A 312 5.84 5.12 -11.96
C SER A 312 5.62 6.30 -12.90
N GLY A 313 6.64 7.16 -12.97
CA GLY A 313 6.64 8.39 -13.76
C GLY A 313 6.04 9.60 -13.06
N TYR A 314 5.94 10.68 -13.83
CA TYR A 314 5.18 11.89 -13.50
C TYR A 314 3.81 11.83 -14.20
N ALA A 315 2.95 12.82 -13.99
CA ALA A 315 1.74 13.00 -14.81
C ALA A 315 2.07 12.85 -16.31
N SER A 316 1.09 12.46 -17.15
CA SER A 316 1.31 12.29 -18.60
C SER A 316 2.10 13.45 -19.19
N ASP A 317 1.86 14.65 -18.64
CA ASP A 317 2.49 15.93 -18.93
C ASP A 317 4.03 15.94 -18.86
N VAL A 318 4.69 16.01 -20.02
CA VAL A 318 6.13 16.17 -20.20
C VAL A 318 6.69 17.46 -19.59
N THR A 319 5.87 18.49 -19.39
CA THR A 319 6.27 19.80 -18.88
C THR A 319 6.21 19.91 -17.35
N THR A 320 5.50 19.01 -16.67
CA THR A 320 5.34 19.04 -15.20
C THR A 320 6.21 18.03 -14.47
N THR A 321 6.58 18.38 -13.23
CA THR A 321 7.30 17.52 -12.29
C THR A 321 6.37 16.94 -11.21
N THR A 322 5.06 16.89 -11.46
CA THR A 322 4.10 16.28 -10.52
C THR A 322 4.15 14.77 -10.62
N ALA A 323 4.49 14.08 -9.52
CA ALA A 323 4.57 12.63 -9.49
C ALA A 323 3.22 11.98 -9.85
N ASN A 324 3.26 10.88 -10.61
CA ASN A 324 2.07 10.08 -10.88
C ASN A 324 1.55 9.45 -9.58
N THR A 325 0.24 9.29 -9.46
CA THR A 325 -0.43 8.73 -8.28
C THR A 325 -1.34 7.58 -8.68
N ILE A 326 -1.71 6.74 -7.70
CA ILE A 326 -2.72 5.71 -7.92
C ILE A 326 -4.10 6.35 -7.86
N GLY A 327 -4.87 6.20 -8.94
CA GLY A 327 -6.22 6.75 -9.05
C GLY A 327 -7.29 5.83 -8.47
N SER A 328 -7.12 4.50 -8.61
CA SER A 328 -8.05 3.51 -8.06
C SER A 328 -7.44 2.11 -7.97
N TYR A 329 -8.13 1.23 -7.26
CA TYR A 329 -7.89 -0.22 -7.27
C TYR A 329 -9.12 -0.95 -7.80
N THR A 330 -8.92 -2.06 -8.48
CA THR A 330 -10.00 -3.00 -8.80
C THR A 330 -9.83 -4.24 -7.94
N VAL A 331 -10.80 -4.52 -7.08
CA VAL A 331 -10.74 -5.61 -6.09
C VAL A 331 -11.71 -6.74 -6.44
N GLY A 332 -11.30 -7.98 -6.15
CA GLY A 332 -12.16 -9.15 -6.16
C GLY A 332 -12.77 -9.47 -4.79
N PRO A 333 -13.77 -10.35 -4.73
CA PRO A 333 -14.30 -10.83 -3.46
C PRO A 333 -13.23 -11.59 -2.67
N ALA A 334 -13.33 -11.55 -1.34
CA ALA A 334 -12.45 -12.33 -0.47
C ALA A 334 -12.91 -13.78 -0.32
N THR A 335 -11.93 -14.69 -0.20
CA THR A 335 -12.18 -16.07 0.23
C THR A 335 -12.50 -16.10 1.72
N ASN A 336 -13.34 -17.03 2.17
CA ASN A 336 -13.53 -17.34 3.60
C ASN A 336 -13.98 -16.15 4.46
N GLY A 337 -14.79 -15.26 3.88
CA GLY A 337 -15.38 -14.10 4.54
C GLY A 337 -16.03 -13.18 3.51
N THR A 338 -16.47 -12.01 3.94
CA THR A 338 -17.00 -10.97 3.06
C THR A 338 -16.13 -9.72 3.17
N LEU A 339 -15.62 -9.27 2.03
CA LEU A 339 -14.97 -7.96 1.90
C LEU A 339 -16.04 -6.91 1.59
N TYR A 340 -15.95 -5.76 2.24
CA TYR A 340 -16.85 -4.63 2.03
C TYR A 340 -16.06 -3.40 1.60
N TYR A 341 -16.65 -2.62 0.70
CA TYR A 341 -16.19 -1.28 0.35
C TYR A 341 -17.33 -0.30 0.65
N ASN A 342 -17.06 0.69 1.52
CA ASN A 342 -18.06 1.66 1.96
C ASN A 342 -19.38 0.99 2.46
N GLY A 343 -19.24 -0.13 3.17
CA GLY A 343 -20.37 -0.90 3.73
C GLY A 343 -21.10 -1.82 2.74
N ALA A 344 -20.80 -1.78 1.45
CA ALA A 344 -21.37 -2.70 0.44
C ALA A 344 -20.44 -3.88 0.20
N ALA A 345 -21.00 -5.09 0.05
CA ALA A 345 -20.20 -6.28 -0.24
C ALA A 345 -19.51 -6.16 -1.61
N VAL A 346 -18.22 -6.43 -1.64
CA VAL A 346 -17.40 -6.41 -2.85
C VAL A 346 -17.80 -7.56 -3.77
N THR A 347 -18.13 -7.24 -5.02
CA THR A 347 -18.32 -8.20 -6.10
C THR A 347 -17.07 -8.28 -6.99
N ALA A 348 -17.07 -9.19 -7.96
CA ALA A 348 -16.00 -9.24 -8.95
C ALA A 348 -15.80 -7.87 -9.63
N ALA A 349 -14.55 -7.43 -9.71
CA ALA A 349 -14.12 -6.17 -10.34
C ALA A 349 -14.74 -4.88 -9.74
N THR A 350 -14.90 -4.83 -8.41
CA THR A 350 -15.33 -3.59 -7.74
C THR A 350 -14.23 -2.54 -7.79
N ILE A 351 -14.54 -1.31 -8.22
CA ILE A 351 -13.60 -0.19 -8.25
C ILE A 351 -13.59 0.52 -6.89
N VAL A 352 -12.40 0.71 -6.33
CA VAL A 352 -12.14 1.32 -5.02
C VAL A 352 -11.23 2.54 -5.23
N THR A 353 -11.76 3.74 -4.99
CA THR A 353 -10.99 5.00 -5.09
C THR A 353 -10.38 5.42 -3.76
N ASP A 354 -10.91 4.90 -2.65
CA ASP A 354 -10.40 5.10 -1.30
C ASP A 354 -10.28 3.74 -0.59
N ALA A 355 -9.08 3.15 -0.66
CA ALA A 355 -8.82 1.84 -0.07
C ALA A 355 -8.93 1.82 1.45
N THR A 356 -8.95 2.97 2.13
CA THR A 356 -9.12 3.04 3.60
C THR A 356 -10.53 2.65 4.04
N GLN A 357 -11.50 2.64 3.12
CA GLN A 357 -12.88 2.22 3.38
C GLN A 357 -13.10 0.71 3.21
N LEU A 358 -12.04 -0.05 2.92
CA LEU A 358 -12.13 -1.50 2.86
C LEU A 358 -12.19 -2.09 4.27
N THR A 359 -13.19 -2.93 4.49
CA THR A 359 -13.36 -3.68 5.74
C THR A 359 -13.65 -5.14 5.44
N PHE A 360 -13.27 -6.05 6.33
CA PHE A 360 -13.43 -7.49 6.15
C PHE A 360 -14.13 -8.14 7.33
N LEU A 361 -15.08 -9.01 7.04
CA LEU A 361 -15.77 -9.86 8.01
C LEU A 361 -15.41 -11.33 7.74
N PRO A 362 -14.69 -12.02 8.64
CA PRO A 362 -14.40 -13.44 8.49
C PRO A 362 -15.67 -14.29 8.43
N ALA A 363 -15.64 -15.38 7.67
CA ALA A 363 -16.72 -16.37 7.74
C ALA A 363 -16.79 -16.98 9.14
N ALA A 364 -18.00 -17.29 9.61
CA ALA A 364 -18.18 -17.87 10.94
C ALA A 364 -17.38 -19.18 11.10
N GLY A 365 -16.59 -19.25 12.17
CA GLY A 365 -15.72 -20.39 12.51
C GLY A 365 -14.43 -20.50 11.69
N PHE A 366 -14.21 -19.63 10.69
CA PHE A 366 -13.01 -19.71 9.86
C PHE A 366 -11.76 -19.28 10.63
N THR A 367 -10.68 -20.05 10.44
CA THR A 367 -9.33 -19.76 10.91
C THR A 367 -8.34 -20.05 9.80
N GLY A 368 -7.23 -19.31 9.74
CA GLY A 368 -6.27 -19.39 8.65
C GLY A 368 -6.28 -18.12 7.78
N ASN A 369 -5.81 -18.22 6.54
CA ASN A 369 -5.65 -17.05 5.67
C ASN A 369 -6.84 -16.90 4.72
N ALA A 370 -7.58 -15.81 4.87
CA ALA A 370 -8.45 -15.31 3.82
C ALA A 370 -7.62 -14.47 2.84
N THR A 371 -7.96 -14.49 1.55
CA THR A 371 -7.26 -13.67 0.55
C THR A 371 -8.26 -13.03 -0.41
N PHE A 372 -7.85 -11.91 -1.04
CA PHE A 372 -8.52 -11.38 -2.22
C PHE A 372 -7.50 -10.83 -3.22
N PRO A 373 -7.78 -10.91 -4.53
CA PRO A 373 -6.95 -10.30 -5.55
C PRO A 373 -7.30 -8.83 -5.73
N TYR A 374 -6.32 -8.02 -6.11
CA TYR A 374 -6.55 -6.65 -6.55
C TYR A 374 -5.55 -6.18 -7.60
N THR A 375 -5.98 -5.29 -8.48
CA THR A 375 -5.15 -4.55 -9.44
C THR A 375 -5.17 -3.05 -9.12
N ALA A 376 -4.22 -2.31 -9.65
CA ALA A 376 -4.16 -0.86 -9.50
C ALA A 376 -4.34 -0.17 -10.86
N THR A 377 -4.95 1.00 -10.86
CA THR A 377 -5.04 1.90 -12.01
C THR A 377 -4.51 3.26 -11.57
N ASP A 378 -3.54 3.79 -12.30
CA ASP A 378 -2.96 5.10 -11.99
C ASP A 378 -3.89 6.26 -12.40
N ALA A 379 -3.52 7.49 -12.04
CA ALA A 379 -4.28 8.69 -12.37
C ALA A 379 -4.33 8.97 -13.89
N ASN A 380 -3.43 8.36 -14.67
CA ASN A 380 -3.41 8.43 -16.13
C ASN A 380 -4.28 7.33 -16.79
N GLY A 381 -4.96 6.49 -16.00
CA GLY A 381 -5.83 5.42 -16.50
C GLY A 381 -5.09 4.13 -16.85
N GLN A 382 -3.80 4.00 -16.53
CA GLN A 382 -3.01 2.81 -16.84
C GLN A 382 -3.26 1.73 -15.79
N ALA A 383 -3.77 0.57 -16.23
CA ALA A 383 -4.04 -0.57 -15.37
C ALA A 383 -2.80 -1.45 -15.19
N SER A 384 -2.62 -2.02 -14.00
CA SER A 384 -1.52 -2.93 -13.70
C SER A 384 -1.54 -4.17 -14.59
N THR A 385 -0.39 -4.53 -15.15
CA THR A 385 -0.20 -5.75 -15.95
C THR A 385 0.67 -6.80 -15.26
N ARG A 386 1.21 -6.47 -14.08
CA ARG A 386 2.02 -7.36 -13.24
C ARG A 386 1.96 -6.91 -11.78
N ASN A 387 2.27 -7.82 -10.87
CA ASN A 387 2.53 -7.51 -9.46
C ASN A 387 4.03 -7.47 -9.13
N LYS A 388 4.37 -7.04 -7.91
CA LYS A 388 5.77 -6.91 -7.45
C LYS A 388 6.55 -8.23 -7.38
N THR A 389 5.86 -9.35 -7.24
CA THR A 389 6.46 -10.70 -7.30
C THR A 389 6.71 -11.20 -8.72
N GLY A 390 6.37 -10.42 -9.75
CA GLY A 390 6.61 -10.78 -11.15
C GLY A 390 5.70 -11.87 -11.69
N SER A 391 4.55 -12.11 -11.07
CA SER A 391 3.60 -13.13 -11.52
C SER A 391 2.95 -12.74 -12.85
N THR A 392 2.92 -13.68 -13.79
CA THR A 392 2.25 -13.61 -15.10
C THR A 392 0.84 -14.22 -15.07
N THR A 393 0.26 -14.44 -13.89
CA THR A 393 -1.15 -14.87 -13.81
C THR A 393 -2.06 -13.83 -14.43
N ALA A 394 -3.18 -14.30 -15.00
CA ALA A 394 -4.11 -13.50 -15.78
C ALA A 394 -4.46 -12.17 -15.06
N ALA A 395 -4.09 -11.07 -15.71
CA ALA A 395 -4.34 -9.66 -15.33
C ALA A 395 -3.46 -9.02 -14.24
N GLY A 396 -2.30 -9.59 -13.87
CA GLY A 396 -1.30 -8.82 -13.09
C GLY A 396 -1.73 -8.38 -11.68
N ALA A 397 -2.67 -9.12 -11.08
CA ALA A 397 -3.20 -8.82 -9.75
C ALA A 397 -2.20 -9.15 -8.63
N ALA A 398 -2.18 -8.33 -7.57
CA ALA A 398 -1.57 -8.66 -6.29
C ALA A 398 -2.57 -9.37 -5.38
N THR A 399 -2.04 -10.09 -4.39
CA THR A 399 -2.84 -10.78 -3.37
C THR A 399 -2.75 -10.02 -2.06
N TYR A 400 -3.91 -9.68 -1.50
CA TYR A 400 -4.03 -9.21 -0.13
C TYR A 400 -4.39 -10.40 0.78
N THR A 401 -3.61 -10.63 1.83
CA THR A 401 -3.77 -11.76 2.75
C THR A 401 -4.27 -11.26 4.10
N ILE A 402 -5.29 -11.90 4.65
CA ILE A 402 -5.89 -11.56 5.95
C ILE A 402 -5.77 -12.80 6.85
N PRO A 403 -4.79 -12.82 7.78
CA PRO A 403 -4.69 -13.88 8.76
C PRO A 403 -5.86 -13.77 9.75
N VAL A 404 -6.60 -14.86 9.94
CA VAL A 404 -7.66 -15.00 10.94
C VAL A 404 -7.16 -15.94 12.03
N ALA A 405 -7.03 -15.42 13.25
CA ALA A 405 -6.49 -16.15 14.38
C ALA A 405 -7.33 -17.39 14.71
N ALA A 406 -6.68 -18.46 15.16
CA ALA A 406 -7.38 -19.50 15.88
C ALA A 406 -7.90 -18.94 17.21
N PRO A 407 -9.15 -19.27 17.62
CA PRO A 407 -9.65 -18.84 18.92
C PRO A 407 -8.74 -19.39 20.01
N LEU A 408 -8.28 -18.52 20.90
CA LEU A 408 -7.62 -18.97 22.14
C LEU A 408 -8.67 -19.72 22.98
N PRO A 409 -8.36 -20.90 23.54
CA PRO A 409 -9.31 -21.60 24.41
C PRO A 409 -9.76 -20.70 25.56
N VAL A 410 -11.02 -20.82 26.00
CA VAL A 410 -11.44 -20.22 27.26
C VAL A 410 -10.72 -20.91 28.40
N VAL A 411 -9.97 -20.13 29.18
CA VAL A 411 -9.16 -20.66 30.29
C VAL A 411 -9.85 -20.34 31.61
N LEU A 412 -10.53 -21.35 32.17
CA LEU A 412 -11.05 -21.30 33.53
C LEU A 412 -9.87 -21.28 34.51
N VAL A 413 -9.76 -20.22 35.31
CA VAL A 413 -8.66 -20.05 36.29
C VAL A 413 -8.99 -20.74 37.60
N ARG A 414 -10.21 -20.55 38.09
CA ARG A 414 -10.71 -21.19 39.32
C ARG A 414 -12.21 -21.37 39.27
N PHE A 415 -12.69 -22.41 39.95
CA PHE A 415 -14.09 -22.63 40.26
C PHE A 415 -14.20 -23.20 41.68
N GLU A 416 -14.92 -22.49 42.54
CA GLU A 416 -15.11 -22.82 43.95
C GLU A 416 -16.60 -22.89 44.26
N ALA A 417 -16.97 -23.81 45.15
CA ALA A 417 -18.30 -23.91 45.71
C ALA A 417 -18.18 -24.10 47.22
N VAL A 418 -18.82 -23.23 48.00
CA VAL A 418 -18.74 -23.25 49.47
C VAL A 418 -20.13 -23.25 50.09
N PRO A 419 -20.35 -23.96 51.20
CA PRO A 419 -21.60 -23.90 51.93
C PRO A 419 -21.75 -22.55 52.63
N SER A 420 -22.96 -22.00 52.62
CA SER A 420 -23.36 -20.84 53.41
C SER A 420 -24.73 -21.11 54.01
N LEU A 421 -24.75 -21.49 55.29
CA LEU A 421 -25.94 -22.03 55.96
C LEU A 421 -26.55 -23.19 55.16
N ALA A 422 -27.80 -23.07 54.72
CA ALA A 422 -28.50 -24.06 53.90
C ALA A 422 -28.34 -23.85 52.38
N THR A 423 -27.44 -22.96 51.96
CA THR A 423 -27.22 -22.62 50.54
C THR A 423 -25.80 -22.94 50.10
N ALA A 424 -25.56 -23.07 48.79
CA ALA A 424 -24.22 -23.12 48.23
C ALA A 424 -23.93 -21.83 47.46
N VAL A 425 -22.76 -21.24 47.68
CA VAL A 425 -22.27 -20.09 46.91
C VAL A 425 -21.17 -20.58 45.99
N LEU A 426 -21.36 -20.36 44.69
CA LEU A 426 -20.44 -20.74 43.64
C LEU A 426 -19.79 -19.50 43.05
N THR A 427 -18.47 -19.51 42.93
CA THR A 427 -17.69 -18.43 42.32
C THR A 427 -16.69 -19.01 41.33
N TRP A 428 -16.51 -18.33 40.21
CA TRP A 428 -15.48 -18.70 39.24
C TRP A 428 -14.87 -17.49 38.56
N GLN A 429 -13.69 -17.70 38.00
CA GLN A 429 -12.96 -16.70 37.25
C GLN A 429 -12.40 -17.31 35.97
N THR A 430 -12.55 -16.60 34.86
CA THR A 430 -11.87 -16.89 33.58
C THR A 430 -10.68 -15.94 33.42
N ALA A 431 -9.63 -16.37 32.73
CA ALA A 431 -8.51 -15.48 32.34
C ALA A 431 -8.86 -14.71 31.05
N SER A 432 -9.49 -15.42 30.10
CA SER A 432 -10.01 -14.92 28.84
C SER A 432 -11.18 -15.81 28.40
N GLU A 433 -12.08 -15.24 27.60
CA GLU A 433 -13.21 -15.92 26.99
C GLU A 433 -13.17 -15.71 25.47
N VAL A 434 -13.60 -16.70 24.71
CA VAL A 434 -13.70 -16.65 23.25
C VAL A 434 -14.95 -17.39 22.85
N ASN A 435 -15.85 -16.69 22.16
CA ASN A 435 -17.17 -17.17 21.74
C ASN A 435 -18.01 -17.77 22.88
N ASN A 436 -17.75 -17.40 24.14
CA ASN A 436 -18.48 -17.94 25.27
C ASN A 436 -19.87 -17.33 25.32
N GLN A 437 -20.89 -18.14 25.08
CA GLN A 437 -22.28 -17.71 25.15
C GLN A 437 -22.73 -17.66 26.61
N TYR A 438 -22.47 -18.71 27.38
CA TYR A 438 -22.86 -18.79 28.80
C TYR A 438 -22.20 -19.94 29.57
N PHE A 439 -22.28 -19.87 30.89
CA PHE A 439 -22.03 -20.98 31.80
C PHE A 439 -23.35 -21.55 32.31
N ALA A 440 -23.60 -22.85 32.10
CA ALA A 440 -24.63 -23.58 32.80
C ALA A 440 -24.07 -24.10 34.12
N ILE A 441 -24.74 -23.78 35.22
CA ILE A 441 -24.41 -24.29 36.55
C ILE A 441 -25.14 -25.61 36.71
N GLU A 442 -24.40 -26.70 36.86
CA GLU A 442 -24.96 -28.02 37.00
C GLU A 442 -24.72 -28.56 38.41
N ARG A 443 -25.77 -29.15 38.99
CA ARG A 443 -25.77 -29.74 40.32
C ARG A 443 -26.09 -31.22 40.24
N SER A 444 -25.44 -32.00 41.09
CA SER A 444 -25.72 -33.42 41.28
C SER A 444 -25.76 -33.75 42.78
N PRO A 445 -26.80 -34.45 43.27
CA PRO A 445 -26.85 -34.94 44.65
C PRO A 445 -26.02 -36.21 44.88
N ASP A 446 -25.65 -36.93 43.81
CA ASP A 446 -25.00 -38.25 43.84
C ASP A 446 -23.61 -38.27 43.18
N GLY A 447 -23.18 -37.15 42.60
CA GLY A 447 -21.94 -37.02 41.84
C GLY A 447 -21.98 -37.65 40.45
N ALA A 448 -23.10 -38.24 40.03
CA ALA A 448 -23.25 -38.94 38.75
C ALA A 448 -24.22 -38.21 37.81
N ALA A 449 -25.44 -37.93 38.27
CA ALA A 449 -26.48 -37.29 37.48
C ALA A 449 -26.47 -35.77 37.70
N PHE A 450 -25.84 -35.03 36.79
CA PHE A 450 -25.82 -33.56 36.80
C PHE A 450 -27.02 -32.97 36.06
N LYS A 451 -27.69 -32.00 36.70
CA LYS A 451 -28.79 -31.22 36.11
C LYS A 451 -28.46 -29.74 36.17
N ALA A 452 -28.75 -29.01 35.10
CA ALA A 452 -28.64 -27.56 35.08
C ALA A 452 -29.64 -26.94 36.08
N ILE A 453 -29.15 -26.09 36.98
CA ILE A 453 -29.95 -25.37 37.97
C ILE A 453 -29.98 -23.86 37.72
N GLY A 454 -29.19 -23.39 36.76
CA GLY A 454 -29.14 -21.99 36.37
C GLY A 454 -28.13 -21.73 35.25
N GLN A 455 -28.16 -20.52 34.73
CA GLN A 455 -27.28 -20.06 33.68
C GLN A 455 -26.81 -18.64 33.99
N VAL A 456 -25.54 -18.37 33.73
CA VAL A 456 -24.97 -17.02 33.80
C VAL A 456 -24.37 -16.70 32.43
N ALA A 457 -24.79 -15.59 31.83
CA ALA A 457 -24.32 -15.16 30.52
C ALA A 457 -22.79 -14.93 30.54
N GLY A 458 -22.12 -15.40 29.49
CA GLY A 458 -20.70 -15.12 29.26
C GLY A 458 -20.50 -13.74 28.62
N HIS A 459 -19.25 -13.33 28.45
CA HIS A 459 -18.91 -12.04 27.85
C HIS A 459 -18.48 -12.17 26.37
N ASN A 460 -18.92 -13.23 25.66
CA ASN A 460 -18.52 -13.54 24.29
C ASN A 460 -16.99 -13.73 24.15
N SER A 461 -16.28 -12.71 23.68
CA SER A 461 -14.83 -12.75 23.45
C SER A 461 -14.15 -11.60 24.19
N VAL A 462 -13.55 -11.89 25.34
CA VAL A 462 -12.84 -10.93 26.18
C VAL A 462 -11.47 -11.47 26.57
N ALA A 463 -10.44 -10.64 26.41
CA ALA A 463 -9.05 -10.99 26.74
C ALA A 463 -8.69 -10.69 28.22
N THR A 464 -9.63 -10.16 29.00
CA THR A 464 -9.45 -9.78 30.40
C THR A 464 -10.23 -10.70 31.33
N ALA A 465 -9.70 -10.86 32.54
CA ALA A 465 -10.29 -11.76 33.52
C ALA A 465 -11.72 -11.33 33.92
N GLN A 466 -12.66 -12.29 33.89
CA GLN A 466 -14.04 -12.08 34.32
C GLN A 466 -14.33 -12.86 35.59
N GLN A 467 -15.14 -12.28 36.47
CA GLN A 467 -15.56 -12.90 37.73
C GLN A 467 -17.06 -13.12 37.74
N TYR A 468 -17.47 -14.27 38.24
CA TYR A 468 -18.87 -14.69 38.25
C TYR A 468 -19.26 -15.26 39.61
N ARG A 469 -20.56 -15.19 39.90
CA ARG A 469 -21.15 -15.69 41.14
C ARG A 469 -22.54 -16.26 40.87
N PHE A 470 -22.83 -17.39 41.49
CA PHE A 470 -24.16 -18.00 41.52
C PHE A 470 -24.49 -18.50 42.93
N VAL A 471 -25.76 -18.42 43.33
CA VAL A 471 -26.23 -18.91 44.64
C VAL A 471 -27.27 -19.98 44.42
N ASP A 472 -27.00 -21.18 44.91
CA ASP A 472 -27.99 -22.25 45.00
C ASP A 472 -28.66 -22.24 46.38
N ALA A 473 -29.81 -21.58 46.43
CA ALA A 473 -30.60 -21.46 47.66
C ALA A 473 -31.24 -22.79 48.12
N GLY A 474 -31.36 -23.79 47.22
CA GLY A 474 -31.99 -25.08 47.53
C GLY A 474 -31.01 -26.19 47.90
N ALA A 475 -29.72 -25.90 47.94
CA ALA A 475 -28.66 -26.89 48.10
C ALA A 475 -28.78 -27.72 49.39
N GLY A 476 -29.00 -27.07 50.53
CA GLY A 476 -29.12 -27.72 51.83
C GLY A 476 -30.45 -28.47 52.03
N SER A 477 -31.45 -28.20 51.20
CA SER A 477 -32.76 -28.87 51.26
C SER A 477 -32.81 -30.20 50.51
N LEU A 478 -31.70 -30.61 49.88
CA LEU A 478 -31.60 -31.89 49.17
C LEU A 478 -31.52 -33.11 50.10
N GLY A 479 -31.31 -32.89 51.41
CA GLY A 479 -31.20 -33.97 52.40
C GLY A 479 -29.95 -34.85 52.22
N GLN A 480 -28.99 -34.41 51.39
CA GLN A 480 -27.74 -35.10 51.15
C GLN A 480 -26.58 -34.40 51.86
N PRO A 481 -25.66 -35.15 52.50
CA PRO A 481 -24.50 -34.55 53.16
C PRO A 481 -23.48 -33.98 52.16
N LEU A 482 -23.50 -34.44 50.90
CA LEU A 482 -22.63 -33.98 49.84
C LEU A 482 -23.47 -33.53 48.64
N VAL A 483 -23.11 -32.39 48.07
CA VAL A 483 -23.71 -31.87 46.83
C VAL A 483 -22.57 -31.48 45.88
N TYR A 484 -22.67 -31.93 44.64
CA TYR A 484 -21.62 -31.80 43.63
C TYR A 484 -22.03 -30.74 42.61
N TYR A 485 -21.08 -29.89 42.23
CA TYR A 485 -21.28 -28.85 41.25
C TYR A 485 -20.22 -28.90 40.15
N ARG A 486 -20.62 -28.57 38.93
CA ARG A 486 -19.70 -28.27 37.84
C ARG A 486 -20.27 -27.16 36.98
N LEU A 487 -19.39 -26.47 36.27
CA LEU A 487 -19.77 -25.55 35.21
C LEU A 487 -19.71 -26.29 33.88
N ARG A 488 -20.73 -26.12 33.06
CA ARG A 488 -20.68 -26.43 31.63
C ARG A 488 -20.62 -25.11 30.87
N GLN A 489 -19.47 -24.81 30.29
CA GLN A 489 -19.32 -23.66 29.42
C GLN A 489 -19.87 -24.00 28.04
N VAL A 490 -20.64 -23.09 27.45
CA VAL A 490 -21.26 -23.27 26.12
C VAL A 490 -20.87 -22.10 25.23
N ASN A 491 -20.32 -22.42 24.06
CA ASN A 491 -19.91 -21.44 23.06
C ASN A 491 -21.05 -21.18 22.04
N TYR A 492 -20.97 -20.06 21.31
CA TYR A 492 -21.96 -19.70 20.27
C TYR A 492 -22.04 -20.70 19.11
N ASP A 493 -20.99 -21.51 18.90
CA ASP A 493 -20.97 -22.60 17.92
C ASP A 493 -21.60 -23.91 18.44
N GLY A 494 -22.11 -23.91 19.67
CA GLY A 494 -22.72 -25.06 20.33
C GLY A 494 -21.73 -26.02 20.99
N THR A 495 -20.43 -25.79 20.89
CA THR A 495 -19.43 -26.60 21.60
C THR A 495 -19.47 -26.33 23.10
N SER A 496 -19.12 -27.34 23.91
CA SER A 496 -19.13 -27.21 25.36
C SER A 496 -17.96 -27.90 26.05
N SER A 497 -17.49 -27.33 27.16
CA SER A 497 -16.48 -27.89 28.04
C SER A 497 -16.95 -27.87 29.50
N TYR A 498 -16.35 -28.70 30.34
CA TYR A 498 -16.72 -28.81 31.75
C TYR A 498 -15.57 -28.38 32.67
N SER A 499 -15.91 -27.74 33.78
CA SER A 499 -14.98 -27.54 34.89
C SER A 499 -14.70 -28.85 35.63
N PRO A 500 -13.67 -28.89 36.49
CA PRO A 500 -13.62 -29.86 37.58
C PRO A 500 -14.88 -29.81 38.44
N VAL A 501 -15.22 -30.93 39.07
CA VAL A 501 -16.35 -31.03 40.00
C VAL A 501 -15.94 -30.49 41.37
N GLN A 502 -16.73 -29.58 41.93
CA GLN A 502 -16.60 -29.08 43.30
C GLN A 502 -17.62 -29.77 44.20
N VAL A 503 -17.19 -30.13 45.41
CA VAL A 503 -18.03 -30.84 46.39
C VAL A 503 -18.30 -29.93 47.57
N VAL A 504 -19.57 -29.68 47.83
CA VAL A 504 -20.04 -28.94 48.99
C VAL A 504 -20.57 -29.94 50.00
N ARG A 505 -20.05 -29.88 51.23
CA ARG A 505 -20.55 -30.69 52.34
C ARG A 505 -21.51 -29.88 53.20
N PHE A 506 -22.73 -30.39 53.37
CA PHE A 506 -23.68 -29.90 54.36
C PHE A 506 -23.63 -30.84 55.58
N ALA A 507 -23.56 -30.30 56.78
CA ALA A 507 -23.56 -31.12 57.99
C ALA A 507 -24.90 -31.87 58.12
N ALA A 508 -24.85 -33.16 58.44
CA ALA A 508 -26.02 -34.04 58.54
C ALA A 508 -26.96 -33.68 59.70
N ASP A 509 -26.45 -32.93 60.68
CA ASP A 509 -27.22 -32.30 61.75
C ASP A 509 -26.97 -30.79 61.64
N GLY A 510 -28.04 -29.99 61.69
CA GLY A 510 -27.92 -28.53 61.78
C GLY A 510 -26.95 -28.12 62.90
N PRO A 511 -26.29 -26.95 62.82
CA PRO A 511 -25.21 -26.61 63.74
C PRO A 511 -25.66 -26.73 65.20
N THR A 512 -25.09 -27.69 65.94
CA THR A 512 -25.17 -27.71 67.40
C THR A 512 -24.53 -26.41 67.92
N PRO A 513 -25.23 -25.59 68.71
CA PRO A 513 -24.63 -24.38 69.27
C PRO A 513 -23.43 -24.78 70.13
N ALA A 514 -22.27 -24.16 69.89
CA ALA A 514 -21.13 -24.32 70.80
C ALA A 514 -21.55 -23.85 72.20
N THR A 515 -21.45 -24.71 73.22
CA THR A 515 -21.72 -24.36 74.62
C THR A 515 -20.42 -24.36 75.42
N PHE A 516 -20.32 -23.48 76.42
CA PHE A 516 -19.23 -23.45 77.39
C PHE A 516 -19.79 -23.71 78.80
N THR A 517 -18.94 -24.13 79.74
CA THR A 517 -19.36 -24.37 81.13
C THR A 517 -18.59 -23.46 82.10
N ILE A 518 -19.21 -23.12 83.23
CA ILE A 518 -18.62 -22.30 84.28
C ILE A 518 -18.78 -22.95 85.65
N ALA A 519 -17.77 -22.83 86.52
CA ALA A 519 -17.81 -23.31 87.90
C ALA A 519 -16.78 -22.58 88.80
N PRO A 520 -17.01 -22.48 90.11
CA PRO A 520 -18.28 -22.74 90.78
C PRO A 520 -19.31 -21.65 90.45
N ASN A 521 -20.60 -21.96 90.54
CA ASN A 521 -21.67 -20.98 90.49
C ASN A 521 -22.73 -21.39 91.55
N PRO A 522 -22.88 -20.64 92.67
CA PRO A 522 -22.29 -19.32 92.95
C PRO A 522 -20.76 -19.31 93.13
N VAL A 523 -20.12 -18.18 92.83
CA VAL A 523 -18.67 -17.95 92.96
C VAL A 523 -18.34 -17.00 94.10
N GLU A 524 -17.28 -17.26 94.87
CA GLU A 524 -16.79 -16.36 95.93
C GLU A 524 -15.58 -15.52 95.52
N GLY A 525 -14.68 -16.07 94.70
CA GLY A 525 -13.41 -15.41 94.37
C GLY A 525 -13.02 -15.55 92.91
N THR A 526 -12.91 -16.79 92.42
CA THR A 526 -12.43 -17.07 91.06
C THR A 526 -13.45 -17.93 90.31
N LEU A 527 -13.88 -17.46 89.14
CA LEU A 527 -14.76 -18.20 88.23
C LEU A 527 -13.90 -18.95 87.20
N HIS A 528 -14.06 -20.26 87.10
CA HIS A 528 -13.43 -21.06 86.07
C HIS A 528 -14.42 -21.28 84.91
N ALA A 529 -13.94 -21.12 83.68
CA ALA A 529 -14.72 -21.43 82.48
C ALA A 529 -13.96 -22.40 81.56
N GLN A 530 -14.68 -23.40 81.04
CA GLN A 530 -14.22 -24.33 80.01
C GLN A 530 -14.88 -23.95 78.68
N LEU A 531 -14.07 -23.45 77.76
CA LEU A 531 -14.46 -22.89 76.48
C LEU A 531 -14.51 -23.96 75.38
N PRO A 532 -15.30 -23.77 74.30
CA PRO A 532 -15.36 -24.71 73.17
C PRO A 532 -14.08 -24.68 72.32
N THR A 533 -13.39 -23.53 72.29
CA THR A 533 -12.15 -23.31 71.52
C THR A 533 -11.13 -22.53 72.36
N ALA A 534 -9.85 -22.73 72.05
CA ALA A 534 -8.77 -21.91 72.59
C ALA A 534 -8.76 -20.52 71.93
N GLY A 535 -8.21 -19.51 72.61
CA GLY A 535 -8.10 -18.15 72.04
C GLY A 535 -9.43 -17.39 72.11
N ALA A 536 -9.73 -16.82 73.28
CA ALA A 536 -10.95 -16.03 73.48
C ALA A 536 -10.79 -14.92 74.52
N HIS A 537 -11.55 -13.82 74.32
CA HIS A 537 -11.77 -12.81 75.35
C HIS A 537 -12.96 -13.19 76.23
N CYS A 538 -12.75 -13.16 77.55
CA CYS A 538 -13.77 -13.41 78.56
C CYS A 538 -14.13 -12.08 79.22
N LEU A 539 -15.38 -11.64 79.08
CA LEU A 539 -15.88 -10.34 79.47
C LEU A 539 -16.98 -10.50 80.52
N VAL A 540 -16.81 -9.90 81.70
CA VAL A 540 -17.81 -9.95 82.78
C VAL A 540 -18.59 -8.65 82.82
N TYR A 541 -19.91 -8.74 82.70
CA TYR A 541 -20.83 -7.60 82.73
C TYR A 541 -21.76 -7.65 83.95
N ASN A 542 -22.17 -6.49 84.45
CA ASN A 542 -23.35 -6.39 85.31
C ASN A 542 -24.66 -6.44 84.48
N LEU A 543 -25.81 -6.52 85.15
CA LEU A 543 -27.12 -6.55 84.48
C LEU A 543 -27.48 -5.24 83.74
N MET A 544 -26.76 -4.15 84.00
CA MET A 544 -26.90 -2.87 83.28
C MET A 544 -26.02 -2.82 82.01
N GLY A 545 -25.29 -3.90 81.69
CA GLY A 545 -24.42 -3.98 80.51
C GLY A 545 -23.06 -3.30 80.67
N GLN A 546 -22.69 -2.88 81.88
CA GLN A 546 -21.38 -2.30 82.14
C GLN A 546 -20.32 -3.40 82.26
N LEU A 547 -19.22 -3.27 81.51
CA LEU A 547 -18.08 -4.19 81.56
C LEU A 547 -17.30 -3.97 82.87
N LEU A 548 -17.17 -5.03 83.66
CA LEU A 548 -16.51 -5.00 84.97
C LEU A 548 -15.13 -5.66 84.97
N GLN A 549 -14.92 -6.68 84.12
CA GLN A 549 -13.65 -7.39 84.02
C GLN A 549 -13.45 -7.93 82.60
N ARG A 550 -12.20 -7.95 82.13
CA ARG A 550 -11.78 -8.58 80.88
C ARG A 550 -10.57 -9.48 81.14
N ALA A 551 -10.62 -10.70 80.59
CA ALA A 551 -9.50 -11.63 80.55
C ALA A 551 -9.32 -12.15 79.12
N TYR A 552 -8.11 -12.62 78.80
CA TYR A 552 -7.84 -13.37 77.57
C TYR A 552 -7.24 -14.72 77.96
N THR A 553 -7.63 -15.78 77.24
CA THR A 553 -6.99 -17.09 77.35
C THR A 553 -6.60 -17.58 75.97
N ALA A 554 -5.37 -18.10 75.87
CA ALA A 554 -4.89 -18.83 74.69
C ALA A 554 -5.20 -20.34 74.79
N THR A 555 -5.85 -20.79 75.88
CA THR A 555 -6.25 -22.20 76.07
C THR A 555 -7.77 -22.30 76.16
N GLN A 556 -8.29 -23.53 76.24
CA GLN A 556 -9.73 -23.74 76.44
C GLN A 556 -10.16 -23.55 77.90
N GLN A 557 -9.24 -23.29 78.82
CA GLN A 557 -9.54 -23.06 80.24
C GLN A 557 -9.14 -21.65 80.64
N VAL A 558 -9.97 -21.01 81.45
CA VAL A 558 -9.69 -19.69 82.01
C VAL A 558 -10.14 -19.61 83.46
N ALA A 559 -9.33 -18.95 84.28
CA ALA A 559 -9.67 -18.58 85.64
C ALA A 559 -9.79 -17.06 85.72
N ILE A 560 -10.95 -16.55 86.11
CA ILE A 560 -11.26 -15.13 86.16
C ILE A 560 -11.41 -14.74 87.64
N ALA A 561 -10.46 -13.99 88.17
CA ALA A 561 -10.51 -13.47 89.54
C ALA A 561 -11.51 -12.30 89.63
N LEU A 562 -12.42 -12.37 90.60
CA LEU A 562 -13.52 -11.43 90.86
C LEU A 562 -13.55 -10.90 92.32
N PRO A 563 -12.40 -10.48 92.91
CA PRO A 563 -12.30 -10.23 94.35
C PRO A 563 -13.11 -9.01 94.84
N ASN A 564 -13.40 -8.05 93.96
CA ASN A 564 -14.01 -6.76 94.32
C ASN A 564 -15.42 -6.57 93.77
N LEU A 565 -16.10 -7.65 93.38
CA LEU A 565 -17.49 -7.58 92.91
C LEU A 565 -18.48 -7.78 94.07
N PRO A 566 -19.45 -6.87 94.27
CA PRO A 566 -20.54 -7.08 95.23
C PRO A 566 -21.32 -8.36 94.94
N ALA A 567 -21.96 -8.94 95.98
CA ALA A 567 -22.88 -10.06 95.81
C ALA A 567 -24.00 -9.70 94.82
N GLY A 568 -24.24 -10.53 93.82
CA GLY A 568 -25.16 -10.22 92.73
C GLY A 568 -25.06 -11.15 91.53
N THR A 569 -25.90 -10.91 90.51
CA THR A 569 -25.89 -11.69 89.26
C THR A 569 -25.12 -10.95 88.17
N TYR A 570 -24.26 -11.69 87.46
CA TYR A 570 -23.37 -11.20 86.41
C TYR A 570 -23.50 -12.06 85.16
N VAL A 571 -23.04 -11.54 84.02
CA VAL A 571 -22.97 -12.26 82.74
C VAL A 571 -21.51 -12.41 82.34
N LEU A 572 -21.07 -13.64 82.07
CA LEU A 572 -19.81 -13.90 81.38
C LEU A 572 -20.09 -14.06 79.89
N VAL A 573 -19.45 -13.23 79.06
CA VAL A 573 -19.45 -13.32 77.60
C VAL A 573 -18.08 -13.82 77.14
N VAL A 574 -18.07 -14.87 76.32
CA VAL A 574 -16.88 -15.44 75.67
C VAL A 574 -16.90 -15.04 74.21
N GLN A 575 -15.90 -14.27 73.79
CA GLN A 575 -15.72 -13.83 72.42
C GLN A 575 -14.50 -14.55 71.81
N PRO A 576 -14.72 -15.61 71.01
CA PRO A 576 -13.63 -16.33 70.34
C PRO A 576 -13.02 -15.49 69.20
N GLU A 577 -11.79 -15.82 68.78
CA GLU A 577 -11.13 -15.17 67.64
C GLU A 577 -11.87 -15.38 66.30
N GLN A 578 -12.57 -16.50 66.16
CA GLN A 578 -13.48 -16.79 65.05
C GLN A 578 -14.76 -17.45 65.58
N GLY A 579 -15.93 -16.97 65.14
CA GLY A 579 -17.25 -17.49 65.54
C GLY A 579 -18.10 -16.49 66.32
N THR A 580 -19.33 -16.88 66.66
CA THR A 580 -20.28 -16.06 67.43
C THR A 580 -19.94 -16.04 68.92
N PRO A 581 -20.06 -14.88 69.61
CA PRO A 581 -19.90 -14.82 71.06
C PRO A 581 -20.92 -15.70 71.79
N LEU A 582 -20.49 -16.31 72.89
CA LEU A 582 -21.32 -17.11 73.79
C LEU A 582 -21.50 -16.38 75.12
N GLN A 583 -22.62 -16.57 75.82
CA GLN A 583 -22.84 -15.93 77.10
C GLN A 583 -23.52 -16.85 78.12
N GLN A 584 -23.17 -16.71 79.40
CA GLN A 584 -23.79 -17.43 80.51
C GLN A 584 -23.83 -16.56 81.77
N ARG A 585 -24.92 -16.68 82.55
CA ARG A 585 -25.09 -15.97 83.82
C ARG A 585 -24.46 -16.74 84.97
N PHE A 586 -23.90 -16.01 85.94
CA PHE A 586 -23.44 -16.55 87.21
C PHE A 586 -23.75 -15.62 88.37
N SER A 587 -23.78 -16.17 89.58
CA SER A 587 -24.02 -15.43 90.82
C SER A 587 -22.73 -15.32 91.62
N LYS A 588 -22.37 -14.11 92.05
CA LYS A 588 -21.31 -13.83 93.03
C LYS A 588 -21.94 -13.79 94.42
N GLN A 589 -21.37 -14.53 95.36
CA GLN A 589 -21.70 -14.43 96.80
C GLN A 589 -20.69 -13.57 97.55
#